data_AF-A0A131Z7H7-F1
#
_entry.id   AF-A0A131Z7H7-F1
#
_cell.length_a   1.000
_cell.length_b   1.000
_cell.length_c   1.000
_cell.angle_alpha   90.00
_cell.angle_beta   90.00
_cell.angle_gamma   90.00
#
_symmetry.space_group_name_H-M   'P 1'
#
loop_
_entity.id
_entity.type
_entity.pdbx_description
1 polymer ?
#
loop_
_entity_poly.entity_id
_entity_poly.type
_entity_poly.pdbx_seq_one_letter_code
_entity_poly.pdbx_strand_id
1 'polypeptide(L)'
;AVVWSVDEKFRHYLFGRKFTVVTDNTAIAWMFAKQHLKHKFARWIIRLQDYTYDVKHRAGALNQVADALSRNPCEESSPQAKEGWI
;
A
#
# COMPACT_ATOMS: atom_id res chain seq x y z
N ALA A 1 -0.80 -4.08 2.84
CA ALA A 1 -1.24 -2.69 2.55
C ALA A 1 -0.40 -2.03 1.47
N VAL A 2 0.89 -1.73 1.69
CA VAL A 2 1.73 -0.89 0.80
C VAL A 2 1.64 -1.23 -0.69
N VAL A 3 1.88 -2.49 -1.08
CA VAL A 3 1.91 -2.90 -2.50
C VAL A 3 0.56 -2.67 -3.18
N TRP A 4 -0.54 -3.05 -2.51
CA TRP A 4 -1.90 -2.83 -3.01
C TRP A 4 -2.21 -1.34 -3.11
N SER A 5 -1.82 -0.54 -2.11
CA SER A 5 -2.04 0.90 -2.15
C SER A 5 -1.33 1.53 -3.35
N VAL A 6 -0.07 1.16 -3.60
CA VAL A 6 0.73 1.74 -4.69
C VAL A 6 0.24 1.27 -6.08
N ASP A 7 0.04 -0.04 -6.26
CA ASP A 7 -0.23 -0.61 -7.59
C ASP A 7 -1.72 -0.62 -7.97
N GLU A 8 -2.63 -0.72 -7.00
CA GLU A 8 -4.07 -0.87 -7.26
C GLU A 8 -4.84 0.44 -7.02
N LYS A 9 -4.62 1.12 -5.87
CA LYS A 9 -5.38 2.35 -5.54
C LYS A 9 -4.79 3.63 -6.11
N PHE A 10 -3.47 3.81 -6.01
CA PHE A 10 -2.83 5.09 -6.31
C PHE A 10 -1.98 5.08 -7.58
N ARG A 11 -2.03 4.01 -8.38
CA ARG A 11 -1.23 3.88 -9.61
C ARG A 11 -1.30 5.10 -10.51
N HIS A 12 -2.50 5.61 -10.79
CA HIS A 12 -2.72 6.79 -11.65
C HIS A 12 -2.06 8.07 -11.11
N TYR A 13 -1.84 8.18 -9.80
CA TYR A 13 -1.21 9.33 -9.16
C TYR A 13 0.30 9.19 -9.01
N LEU A 14 0.78 7.95 -8.88
CA LEU A 14 2.17 7.65 -8.54
C LEU A 14 3.02 7.28 -9.75
N PHE A 15 2.41 6.79 -10.84
CA PHE A 15 3.15 6.39 -12.02
C PHE A 15 3.90 7.58 -12.65
N GLY A 16 5.19 7.39 -12.94
CA GLY A 16 6.06 8.43 -13.50
C GLY A 16 6.48 9.55 -12.54
N ARG A 17 6.12 9.48 -11.24
CA ARG A 17 6.50 10.47 -10.23
C ARG A 17 7.33 9.84 -9.12
N LYS A 18 8.28 10.61 -8.57
CA LYS A 18 9.01 10.20 -7.36
C LYS A 18 8.16 10.48 -6.13
N PHE A 19 7.96 9.47 -5.28
CA PHE A 19 7.22 9.60 -4.02
C PHE A 19 7.93 8.94 -2.85
N THR A 20 7.42 9.14 -1.63
CA THR A 20 7.95 8.51 -0.42
C THR A 20 6.87 7.65 0.23
N VAL A 21 7.19 6.37 0.46
CA VAL A 21 6.36 5.45 1.24
C VAL A 21 6.78 5.52 2.70
N VAL A 22 5.84 5.87 3.57
CA VAL A 22 6.04 5.83 5.02
C VAL A 22 5.34 4.60 5.59
N THR A 23 6.08 3.76 6.31
CA THR A 23 5.53 2.55 6.96
C THR A 23 6.10 2.39 8.36
N ASP A 24 5.30 1.83 9.26
CA ASP A 24 5.69 1.41 10.60
C ASP A 24 6.24 -0.01 10.67
N ASN A 25 6.29 -0.70 9.53
CA ASN A 25 6.88 -2.02 9.46
C ASN A 25 8.32 -1.94 8.97
N THR A 26 9.26 -2.13 9.91
CA THR A 26 10.71 -2.13 9.64
C THR A 26 11.12 -3.17 8.61
N ALA A 27 10.53 -4.36 8.62
CA ALA A 27 10.88 -5.44 7.68
C ALA A 27 10.48 -5.08 6.25
N ILE A 28 9.30 -4.49 6.07
CA ILE A 28 8.82 -4.01 4.76
C ILE A 28 9.68 -2.83 4.30
N ALA A 29 10.00 -1.89 5.20
CA ALA A 29 10.87 -0.76 4.88
C ALA A 29 12.25 -1.22 4.39
N TRP A 30 12.86 -2.16 5.11
CA TRP A 30 14.15 -2.75 4.75
C TRP A 30 14.11 -3.50 3.43
N MET A 31 13.07 -4.31 3.21
CA MET A 31 12.90 -5.10 2.00
C MET A 31 12.90 -4.21 0.75
N PHE A 32 12.15 -3.11 0.78
CA PHE A 32 12.07 -2.18 -0.32
C PHE A 32 13.34 -1.35 -0.50
N ALA A 33 13.95 -0.89 0.60
CA ALA A 33 15.19 -0.12 0.53
C ALA A 33 16.37 -0.92 -0.05
N LYS A 34 16.43 -2.22 0.23
CA LYS A 34 17.53 -3.09 -0.21
C LYS A 34 17.25 -3.85 -1.51
N GLN A 35 16.05 -3.72 -2.09
CA GLN A 35 15.57 -4.53 -3.22
C GLN A 35 15.89 -6.03 -3.09
N HIS A 36 15.90 -6.55 -1.86
CA HIS A 36 16.41 -7.89 -1.63
C HIS A 36 15.36 -8.92 -2.06
N LEU A 37 15.64 -9.65 -3.13
CA LEU A 37 14.81 -10.74 -3.65
C LEU A 37 14.83 -11.93 -2.69
N LYS A 38 14.11 -11.84 -1.57
CA LYS A 38 13.64 -13.05 -0.88
C LYS A 38 12.47 -13.62 -1.68
N HIS A 39 12.51 -14.91 -1.99
CA HIS A 39 11.52 -15.61 -2.83
C HIS A 39 10.05 -15.29 -2.45
N LYS A 40 9.77 -15.08 -1.16
CA LYS A 40 8.44 -14.74 -0.63
C LYS A 40 7.90 -13.38 -1.12
N PHE A 41 8.77 -12.46 -1.53
CA PHE A 41 8.41 -11.08 -1.89
C PHE A 41 8.76 -10.70 -3.33
N ALA A 42 9.31 -11.64 -4.12
CA ALA A 42 9.70 -11.41 -5.51
C ALA A 42 8.56 -10.80 -6.35
N ARG A 43 7.32 -11.30 -6.18
CA ARG A 43 6.14 -10.76 -6.87
C ARG A 43 5.90 -9.27 -6.57
N TRP A 44 6.11 -8.85 -5.33
CA TRP A 44 5.88 -7.46 -4.94
C TRP A 44 7.00 -6.54 -5.43
N ILE A 45 8.24 -7.03 -5.45
CA ILE A 45 9.37 -6.29 -6.01
C ILE A 45 9.13 -6.04 -7.50
N ILE A 46 8.74 -7.07 -8.25
CA ILE A 46 8.42 -6.93 -9.69
C ILE A 46 7.30 -5.92 -9.91
N ARG A 47 6.22 -5.96 -9.13
CA ARG A 47 5.11 -4.98 -9.28
C ARG A 47 5.56 -3.55 -8.99
N LEU A 48 6.50 -3.38 -8.05
CA LEU A 48 6.96 -2.06 -7.64
C LEU A 48 8.18 -1.56 -8.42
N GLN A 49 8.77 -2.38 -9.28
CA GLN A 49 9.98 -2.01 -10.03
C GLN A 49 9.75 -0.83 -10.98
N ASP A 50 8.52 -0.66 -11.48
CA ASP A 50 8.16 0.39 -12.43
C ASP A 50 8.00 1.76 -11.74
N TYR A 51 8.04 1.81 -10.41
CA TYR A 51 7.83 3.02 -9.62
C TYR A 51 9.15 3.56 -9.08
N THR A 52 9.31 4.88 -9.07
CA THR A 52 10.42 5.55 -8.42
C THR A 52 9.99 6.01 -7.03
N TYR A 53 10.53 5.41 -5.97
CA TYR A 53 10.12 5.74 -4.61
C TYR A 53 11.25 5.62 -3.58
N ASP A 54 11.14 6.41 -2.51
CA ASP A 54 11.94 6.28 -1.31
C ASP A 54 11.10 5.64 -0.20
N VAL A 55 11.71 4.87 0.70
CA VAL A 55 11.00 4.26 1.84
C VAL A 55 11.54 4.78 3.15
N LYS A 56 10.63 5.27 4.01
CA LYS A 56 10.94 5.76 5.35
C LYS A 56 10.18 4.95 6.39
N HIS A 57 10.91 4.45 7.38
CA HIS A 57 10.30 3.84 8.53
C HIS A 57 9.85 4.93 9.53
N ARG A 58 8.63 4.82 10.06
CA ARG A 58 8.10 5.69 11.12
C ARG A 58 7.46 4.82 12.20
N ALA A 59 7.88 4.95 13.45
CA ALA A 59 7.33 4.15 14.54
C ALA A 59 5.79 4.20 14.58
N GLY A 60 5.14 3.05 14.83
CA GLY A 60 3.68 2.92 14.80
C GLY A 60 2.94 3.90 15.71
N ALA A 61 3.54 4.25 16.87
CA ALA A 61 3.00 5.27 17.77
C ALA A 61 2.85 6.67 17.13
N LEU A 62 3.62 6.96 16.08
CA LEU A 62 3.53 8.19 15.30
C LEU A 62 2.75 8.01 13.99
N ASN A 63 2.36 6.78 13.65
CA ASN A 63 1.61 6.42 12.45
C ASN A 63 0.10 6.24 12.75
N GLN A 64 -0.43 6.99 13.72
CA GLN A 64 -1.77 6.79 14.28
C GLN A 64 -2.89 6.93 13.24
N VAL A 65 -2.75 7.85 12.27
CA VAL A 65 -3.76 8.05 11.23
C VAL A 65 -3.89 6.80 10.35
N ALA A 66 -2.76 6.25 9.89
CA ALA A 66 -2.76 5.04 9.07
C ALA A 66 -3.17 3.80 9.88
N ASP A 67 -2.74 3.70 11.14
CA ASP A 67 -3.13 2.63 12.05
C ASP A 67 -4.65 2.65 12.30
N ALA A 68 -5.24 3.82 12.60
CA ALA A 68 -6.67 4.00 12.79
C ALA A 68 -7.48 3.59 11.53
N LEU A 69 -7.07 4.05 10.35
CA LEU A 69 -7.72 3.69 9.08
C LEU A 69 -7.57 2.18 8.78
N SER A 70 -6.44 1.57 9.14
CA SER A 70 -6.22 0.14 8.92
C SER A 70 -7.06 -0.76 9.85
N ARG A 71 -7.34 -0.27 11.07
CA ARG A 71 -8.15 -0.99 12.07
C ARG A 71 -9.64 -0.81 11.87
N ASN A 72 -10.05 0.26 11.20
CA ASN A 72 -11.44 0.60 10.98
C ASN A 72 -11.73 0.76 9.47
N PRO A 73 -11.69 -0.35 8.69
CA PRO A 73 -12.00 -0.29 7.27
C PRO A 73 -13.43 0.26 7.08
N CYS A 74 -13.58 1.32 6.29
CA CYS A 74 -14.92 1.73 5.84
C CYS A 74 -15.51 0.57 5.03
N GLU A 75 -16.66 0.06 5.46
CA GLU A 75 -17.47 -0.81 4.61
C GLU A 75 -17.81 0.01 3.36
N GLU A 76 -17.26 -0.39 2.21
CA GLU A 76 -17.72 0.15 0.93
C GLU A 76 -19.21 -0.19 0.86
N SER A 77 -20.07 0.84 0.85
CA SER A 77 -21.49 0.66 0.60
C SER A 77 -21.61 0.00 -0.76
N SER A 78 -21.79 -1.32 -0.78
CA SER A 78 -22.17 -2.04 -1.99
C SER A 78 -23.39 -1.33 -2.59
N PRO A 79 -23.46 -1.11 -3.91
CA PRO A 79 -24.73 -0.76 -4.52
C PRO A 79 -25.65 -1.94 -4.25
N GLN A 80 -26.57 -1.79 -3.29
CA GLN A 80 -27.69 -2.70 -3.16
C GLN A 80 -28.43 -2.61 -4.49
N ALA A 81 -28.19 -3.58 -5.37
CA ALA A 81 -29.06 -3.83 -6.51
C ALA A 81 -30.44 -4.09 -5.90
N LYS A 82 -31.34 -3.12 -6.03
CA LYS A 82 -32.75 -3.29 -5.73
C LYS A 82 -33.32 -4.22 -6.80
N GLU A 83 -33.13 -5.52 -6.60
CA GLU A 83 -33.85 -6.54 -7.33
C GLU A 83 -35.14 -6.81 -6.56
N GLY A 84 -36.27 -6.37 -7.12
CA GLY A 84 -37.59 -6.69 -6.55
C GLY A 84 -38.64 -5.61 -6.71
N TRP A 85 -39.01 -5.26 -7.95
CA TRP A 85 -40.36 -4.83 -8.33
C TRP A 85 -40.63 -5.25 -9.79
N ILE A 86 -41.12 -6.48 -9.96
CA ILE A 86 -42.07 -6.84 -11.02
C ILE A 86 -43.25 -7.47 -10.29
#